data_AF-A0AAW4WCM7-F1
#
_entry.id   AF-A0AAW4WCM7-F1
#
_cell.length_a   1.000
_cell.length_b   1.000
_cell.length_c   1.000
_cell.angle_alpha   90.00
_cell.angle_beta   90.00
_cell.angle_gamma   90.00
#
_symmetry.space_group_name_H-M   'P 1'
#
loop_
_entity.id
_entity.type
_entity.pdbx_description
1 polymer ?
#
loop_
_entity_poly.entity_id
_entity_poly.type
_entity_poly.pdbx_seq_one_letter_code
_entity_poly.pdbx_strand_id
1 'polypeptide(L)'
;MSLTEIPIEVRKLRDETGLSQNRFAAYFGIPCQTYQQWERKERTPSPYIPQMMDYIIKLEKKVGELEEKVASLEKEKEADQEPDVPESGTIE
;
A
#
# COMPACT_ATOMS: atom_id res chain seq x y z
N MET A 1 26.14 -7.53 11.70
CA MET A 1 24.70 -7.49 12.02
C MET A 1 23.97 -7.93 10.78
N SER A 2 23.44 -9.16 10.79
CA SER A 2 22.74 -9.74 9.66
C SER A 2 21.31 -9.19 9.63
N LEU A 3 20.73 -8.93 8.45
CA LEU A 3 19.33 -8.50 8.25
C LEU A 3 18.30 -9.58 8.68
N THR A 4 18.68 -10.57 9.48
CA THR A 4 17.94 -11.81 9.75
C THR A 4 17.40 -11.95 11.18
N GLU A 5 17.58 -10.96 12.06
CA GLU A 5 17.42 -11.20 13.51
C GLU A 5 16.04 -10.85 14.11
N ILE A 6 15.08 -10.34 13.34
CA ILE A 6 13.71 -10.12 13.86
C ILE A 6 12.70 -10.92 13.02
N PRO A 7 12.16 -12.03 13.56
CA PRO A 7 11.10 -12.77 12.88
C PRO A 7 9.84 -11.90 12.79
N ILE A 8 9.50 -11.50 11.58
CA ILE A 8 8.28 -10.76 11.29
C ILE A 8 7.09 -11.74 11.43
N GLU A 9 6.15 -11.42 12.31
CA GLU A 9 4.97 -12.25 12.54
C GLU A 9 3.94 -12.00 11.44
N VAL A 10 3.63 -13.03 10.64
CA VAL A 10 2.66 -12.96 9.52
C VAL A 10 1.25 -12.53 9.94
N ARG A 11 0.91 -12.70 11.22
CA ARG A 11 -0.36 -12.24 11.80
C ARG A 11 -0.41 -10.72 11.87
N LYS A 12 0.68 -10.07 12.29
CA LYS A 12 0.77 -8.60 12.38
C LYS A 12 0.63 -7.96 11.00
N LEU A 13 1.32 -8.53 10.01
CA LEU A 13 1.21 -8.09 8.62
C LEU A 13 -0.24 -8.16 8.11
N ARG A 14 -0.98 -9.22 8.44
CA ARG A 14 -2.39 -9.31 8.07
C ARG A 14 -3.26 -8.30 8.81
N ASP A 15 -3.06 -8.16 10.11
CA ASP A 15 -3.84 -7.22 10.92
C ASP A 15 -3.64 -5.77 10.42
N GLU A 16 -2.45 -5.40 9.93
CA GLU A 16 -2.18 -4.11 9.28
C GLU A 16 -2.98 -3.89 7.98
N THR A 17 -3.22 -4.93 7.21
CA THR A 17 -4.03 -4.84 5.97
C THR A 17 -5.55 -4.83 6.21
N GLY A 18 -6.01 -5.21 7.41
CA GLY A 18 -7.43 -5.39 7.70
C GLY A 18 -8.09 -6.56 6.95
N LEU A 19 -7.33 -7.43 6.28
CA LEU A 19 -7.84 -8.56 5.52
C LEU A 19 -8.14 -9.77 6.43
N SER A 20 -9.17 -10.54 6.05
CA SER A 20 -9.38 -11.88 6.62
C SER A 20 -8.27 -12.84 6.20
N GLN A 21 -8.05 -13.92 6.94
CA GLN A 21 -7.02 -14.92 6.63
C GLN A 21 -7.09 -15.41 5.18
N ASN A 22 -8.30 -15.72 4.68
CA ASN A 22 -8.51 -16.19 3.31
C ASN A 22 -8.11 -15.14 2.28
N ARG A 23 -8.49 -13.88 2.50
CA ARG A 23 -8.16 -12.78 1.57
C ARG A 23 -6.67 -12.47 1.58
N PHE A 24 -6.04 -12.46 2.75
CA PHE A 24 -4.61 -12.22 2.89
C PHE A 24 -3.79 -13.34 2.23
N ALA A 25 -4.17 -14.60 2.46
CA ALA A 25 -3.52 -15.74 1.82
C ALA A 25 -3.66 -15.68 0.29
N ALA A 26 -4.87 -15.40 -0.21
CA ALA A 26 -5.12 -15.23 -1.64
C ALA A 26 -4.32 -14.07 -2.25
N TYR A 27 -4.24 -12.94 -1.54
CA TYR A 27 -3.49 -11.75 -1.98
C TYR A 27 -2.01 -12.07 -2.23
N PHE A 28 -1.38 -12.90 -1.39
CA PHE A 28 0.00 -13.35 -1.58
C PHE A 28 0.15 -14.64 -2.42
N GLY A 29 -0.94 -15.19 -2.96
CA GLY A 29 -0.91 -16.44 -3.73
C GLY A 29 -0.56 -17.68 -2.89
N ILE A 30 -0.82 -17.64 -1.57
CA ILE A 30 -0.49 -18.70 -0.64
C ILE A 30 -1.76 -19.50 -0.31
N PRO A 31 -1.71 -20.85 -0.28
CA PRO A 31 -2.84 -21.64 0.17
C PRO A 31 -3.26 -21.24 1.58
N CYS A 32 -4.56 -21.00 1.79
CA CYS A 32 -5.08 -20.54 3.08
C CYS A 32 -4.67 -21.45 4.25
N GLN A 33 -4.66 -22.76 4.05
CA GLN A 33 -4.24 -23.72 5.07
C GLN A 33 -2.75 -23.55 5.45
N THR A 34 -1.89 -23.23 4.49
CA THR A 34 -0.46 -22.95 4.73
C THR A 34 -0.31 -21.69 5.58
N TYR A 35 -1.01 -20.62 5.20
CA TYR A 35 -1.01 -19.37 5.97
C TYR A 35 -1.51 -19.56 7.41
N GLN A 36 -2.60 -20.32 7.59
CA GLN A 36 -3.15 -20.62 8.90
C GLN A 36 -2.18 -21.41 9.80
N GLN A 37 -1.43 -22.36 9.23
CA GLN A 37 -0.37 -23.08 9.97
C GLN A 37 0.72 -22.13 10.44
N TRP A 38 1.04 -21.08 9.68
CA TRP A 38 2.00 -20.05 10.10
C TRP A 38 1.47 -19.20 11.25
N GLU A 39 0.21 -18.74 11.17
CA GLU A 39 -0.39 -17.97 12.27
C GLU A 39 -0.53 -18.79 13.56
N ARG A 40 -0.82 -20.09 13.45
CA ARG A 40 -0.86 -21.03 14.59
C ARG A 40 0.52 -21.48 15.09
N LYS A 41 1.61 -21.01 14.46
CA LYS A 41 3.00 -21.40 14.76
C LYS A 41 3.26 -22.92 14.63
N GLU A 42 2.43 -23.62 13.84
CA GLU A 42 2.60 -25.03 13.49
C GLU A 42 3.72 -25.21 12.45
N ARG A 43 3.94 -24.17 11.62
CA ARG A 43 5.05 -24.09 10.66
C ARG A 43 5.63 -22.69 10.65
N THR A 44 6.93 -22.59 10.38
CA THR A 44 7.62 -21.31 10.20
C THR A 44 7.82 -21.05 8.71
N PRO A 45 7.35 -19.92 8.16
CA PRO A 45 7.68 -19.55 6.78
C PRO A 45 9.18 -19.30 6.65
N SER A 46 9.71 -19.44 5.43
CA SER A 46 11.08 -19.00 5.17
C SER A 46 11.21 -17.49 5.47
N PRO A 47 12.32 -17.01 6.07
CA PRO A 47 12.44 -15.63 6.53
C PRO A 47 12.17 -14.57 5.45
N TYR A 48 12.46 -14.87 4.19
CA TYR A 48 12.21 -13.94 3.08
C TYR A 48 10.71 -13.71 2.82
N ILE A 49 9.83 -14.65 3.20
CA ILE A 49 8.39 -14.54 2.89
C ILE A 49 7.75 -13.42 3.73
N PRO A 50 7.84 -13.41 5.07
CA PRO A 50 7.35 -12.27 5.85
C PRO A 50 8.03 -10.95 5.50
N GLN A 51 9.31 -10.97 5.13
CA GLN A 51 10.05 -9.76 4.69
C GLN A 51 9.49 -9.21 3.37
N MET A 52 9.20 -10.08 2.40
CA MET A 52 8.58 -9.70 1.14
C MET A 52 7.18 -9.15 1.37
N MET A 53 6.37 -9.79 2.20
CA MET A 53 5.03 -9.31 2.56
C MET A 53 5.07 -7.91 3.17
N ASP A 54 5.94 -7.70 4.17
CA ASP A 54 6.16 -6.40 4.82
C ASP A 54 6.58 -5.32 3.82
N TYR A 55 7.50 -5.66 2.92
CA TYR A 55 7.96 -4.73 1.88
C TYR A 55 6.83 -4.31 0.93
N ILE A 56 6.01 -5.27 0.47
CA ILE A 56 4.88 -5.00 -0.42
C ILE A 56 3.86 -4.09 0.27
N ILE A 57 3.45 -4.40 1.49
CA ILE A 57 2.48 -3.60 2.26
C ILE A 57 2.98 -2.16 2.44
N LYS A 58 4.27 -1.99 2.77
CA LYS A 58 4.88 -0.66 2.91
C LYS A 58 4.93 0.12 1.60
N LEU A 59 5.20 -0.54 0.48
CA LEU A 59 5.20 0.10 -0.83
C LEU A 59 3.80 0.56 -1.22
N GLU A 60 2.78 -0.29 -1.05
CA GLU A 60 1.39 0.08 -1.37
C GLU A 60 0.92 1.28 -0.56
N LYS A 61 1.25 1.32 0.74
CA LYS A 61 0.95 2.48 1.58
C LYS A 61 1.61 3.77 1.04
N LYS A 62 2.89 3.70 0.66
CA LYS A 62 3.61 4.86 0.10
C LYS A 62 3.03 5.32 -1.23
N VAL A 63 2.59 4.37 -2.07
CA VAL A 63 1.94 4.69 -3.35
C VAL A 63 0.64 5.45 -3.10
N GLY A 64 -0.21 4.97 -2.18
CA GLY A 64 -1.43 5.69 -1.81
C GLY A 64 -1.17 7.10 -1.26
N GLU A 65 -0.18 7.25 -0.36
CA GLU A 65 0.22 8.57 0.16
C GLU A 65 0.73 9.52 -0.95
N LEU A 66 1.38 8.99 -1.99
CA LEU A 66 1.85 9.78 -3.12
C LEU A 66 0.70 10.18 -4.05
N GLU A 67 -0.24 9.28 -4.31
CA GLU A 67 -1.44 9.57 -5.11
C GLU A 67 -2.27 10.68 -4.48
N GLU A 68 -2.47 10.66 -3.15
CA GLU A 68 -3.16 11.71 -2.41
C GLU A 68 -2.45 13.08 -2.51
N LYS A 69 -1.12 13.08 -2.44
CA LYS A 69 -0.30 14.30 -2.58
C LYS A 69 -0.40 14.87 -3.99
N VAL A 70 -0.30 14.03 -5.02
CA VAL A 70 -0.44 14.45 -6.42
C VAL A 70 -1.81 15.08 -6.66
N ALA A 71 -2.88 14.42 -6.19
CA ALA A 71 -4.24 14.94 -6.31
C ALA A 71 -4.46 16.28 -5.57
N SER A 72 -3.72 16.53 -4.49
CA SER A 72 -3.79 17.80 -3.75
C SER A 72 -3.07 18.94 -4.50
N LEU A 73 -1.91 18.65 -5.09
CA LEU A 73 -1.12 19.61 -5.87
C LEU A 73 -1.79 20.00 -7.20
N GLU A 74 -2.51 19.07 -7.83
CA GLU A 74 -3.28 19.35 -9.05
C GLU A 74 -4.41 20.36 -8.78
N LYS A 75 -5.11 20.22 -7.65
CA LYS A 75 -6.18 21.14 -7.23
C LYS A 75 -5.68 22.55 -6.95
N GLU A 76 -4.47 22.68 -6.39
CA GLU A 76 -3.86 24.00 -6.13
C GLU A 76 -3.47 24.71 -7.44
N LYS A 77 -2.95 23.98 -8.44
CA LYS A 77 -2.57 24.55 -9.73
C LYS A 77 -3.76 25.06 -10.56
N GLU A 78 -4.92 24.45 -10.42
CA GLU A 78 -6.13 24.83 -11.17
C GLU A 78 -6.83 26.06 -10.56
N ALA A 79 -6.58 26.36 -9.28
CA ALA A 79 -7.11 27.55 -8.61
C ALA A 79 -6.37 28.85 -8.97
N ASP A 80 -5.11 28.76 -9.42
CA ASP A 80 -4.28 29.89 -9.85
C ASP A 80 -4.42 30.21 -11.35
N GLN A 81 -5.25 29.46 -12.10
CA GLN A 81 -5.56 29.76 -13.49
C GLN A 81 -6.61 30.90 -13.53
N GLU A 82 -6.13 32.13 -13.67
CA GLU A 82 -6.96 33.33 -13.88
C GLU A 82 -7.97 33.02 -15.01
N PRO A 83 -9.29 33.27 -14.82
CA PRO A 83 -10.26 33.04 -15.88
C PRO A 83 -9.79 33.85 -17.09
N ASP A 84 -9.66 33.18 -18.24
CA ASP A 84 -9.47 33.83 -19.52
C ASP A 84 -10.61 34.83 -19.68
N VAL A 85 -10.35 36.08 -19.28
CA VAL A 85 -11.27 37.19 -19.45
C VAL A 85 -11.40 37.25 -20.97
N PRO A 86 -12.58 36.98 -21.56
CA PRO A 86 -12.74 37.20 -22.97
C PRO A 86 -12.43 38.67 -23.19
N GLU A 87 -11.27 38.90 -23.81
CA GLU A 87 -10.77 40.22 -24.16
C GLU A 87 -11.95 40.94 -24.79
N SER A 88 -12.38 42.02 -24.14
CA SER A 88 -13.57 42.75 -24.54
C SER A 88 -13.44 43.06 -26.02
N GLY A 89 -14.18 42.31 -26.84
CA GLY A 89 -14.31 42.57 -28.25
C GLY A 89 -14.96 43.94 -28.38
N THR A 90 -14.12 44.94 -28.45
CA THR A 90 -14.49 46.27 -28.93
C THR A 90 -14.59 46.15 -30.47
N ILE A 91 -15.27 47.14 -31.06
CA ILE A 91 -15.27 47.50 -32.49
C ILE A 91 -16.29 46.64 -33.28
N GLU A 92 -17.33 47.15 -33.97
CA GLU A 92 -17.73 48.49 -34.50
C GLU A 92 -19.24 48.73 -34.39
#